data_AF-A0A366E688-F1
#
_entry.id   AF-A0A366E688-F1
#
_cell.length_a   1.000
_cell.length_b   1.000
_cell.length_c   1.000
_cell.angle_alpha   90.00
_cell.angle_beta   90.00
_cell.angle_gamma   90.00
#
_symmetry.space_group_name_H-M   'P 1'
#
loop_
_entity.id
_entity.type
_entity.pdbx_description
1 polymer ?
#
loop_
_entity_poly.entity_id
_entity_poly.type
_entity_poly.pdbx_seq_one_letter_code
_entity_poly.pdbx_strand_id
1 'polypeptide(L)'
;MRVHAYPTGAATPVDATAARGIADKYFPRQAGDEITTVITEFDTCFVVSGVLGPLAANGEGVPPPLAAGSMSVIDKETGAVSLWPTYPVAWIAEQYAKARAEGGVVVEDAWPK
;
A
#
# COMPACT_ATOMS: atom_id res chain seq x y z
N MET A 1 17.57 2.30 5.78
CA MET A 1 16.45 3.28 5.71
C MET A 1 15.48 2.97 6.84
N ARG A 2 14.82 3.96 7.46
CA ARG A 2 13.81 3.71 8.49
C ARG A 2 12.40 3.91 7.90
N VAL A 3 11.57 2.87 7.98
CA VAL A 3 10.20 2.86 7.48
C VAL A 3 9.27 2.76 8.68
N HIS A 4 8.38 3.73 8.81
CA HIS A 4 7.34 3.70 9.84
C HIS A 4 6.09 3.05 9.26
N ALA A 5 5.56 2.07 9.99
CA ALA A 5 4.36 1.33 9.63
C ALA A 5 3.36 1.39 10.79
N TYR A 6 2.07 1.33 10.48
CA TYR A 6 0.99 1.54 11.42
C TYR A 6 0.07 0.33 11.50
N PRO A 7 -0.36 -0.08 12.70
CA PRO A 7 -1.08 -1.33 12.92
C PRO A 7 -2.52 -1.23 12.39
N THR A 8 -3.01 -2.31 11.79
CA THR A 8 -4.39 -2.39 11.26
C THR A 8 -5.28 -3.32 12.07
N GLY A 9 -4.69 -4.18 12.90
CA GLY A 9 -5.40 -5.23 13.63
C GLY A 9 -5.91 -6.38 12.74
N ALA A 10 -5.47 -6.45 11.48
CA ALA A 10 -5.83 -7.54 10.57
C ALA A 10 -5.20 -8.86 11.02
N ALA A 11 -5.85 -9.98 10.67
CA ALA A 11 -5.27 -11.31 10.85
C ALA A 11 -4.04 -11.48 9.95
N THR A 12 -3.03 -12.20 10.45
CA THR A 12 -1.78 -12.45 9.74
C THR A 12 -1.51 -13.96 9.60
N PRO A 13 -0.83 -14.42 8.54
CA PRO A 13 -0.33 -13.63 7.42
C PRO A 13 -1.45 -13.05 6.55
N VAL A 14 -1.25 -11.85 6.02
CA VAL A 14 -2.22 -11.15 5.18
C VAL A 14 -2.28 -11.83 3.82
N ASP A 15 -3.47 -12.25 3.41
CA ASP A 15 -3.78 -12.71 2.07
C ASP A 15 -4.35 -11.57 1.19
N ALA A 16 -4.61 -11.85 -0.09
CA ALA A 16 -5.13 -10.85 -1.02
C ALA A 16 -6.49 -10.26 -0.60
N THR A 17 -7.35 -11.03 0.07
CA THR A 17 -8.66 -10.58 0.55
C THR A 17 -8.49 -9.60 1.72
N ALA A 18 -7.65 -9.95 2.69
CA ALA A 18 -7.31 -9.10 3.81
C ALA A 18 -6.58 -7.83 3.33
N ALA A 19 -5.68 -7.93 2.36
CA ALA A 19 -5.00 -6.78 1.77
C ALA A 19 -6.00 -5.81 1.14
N ARG A 20 -7.04 -6.32 0.45
CA ARG A 20 -8.12 -5.49 -0.10
C ARG A 20 -8.88 -4.75 1.00
N GLY A 21 -9.28 -5.46 2.07
CA GLY A 21 -9.98 -4.83 3.20
C GLY A 21 -9.13 -3.79 3.92
N ILE A 22 -7.82 -4.03 4.06
CA ILE A 22 -6.87 -3.06 4.63
C ILE A 22 -6.78 -1.84 3.71
N ALA A 23 -6.60 -2.01 2.41
CA ALA A 23 -6.54 -0.92 1.45
C ALA A 23 -7.83 -0.08 1.46
N ASP A 24 -9.00 -0.71 1.51
CA ASP A 24 -10.26 0.03 1.51
C ASP A 24 -10.43 0.90 2.76
N LYS A 25 -9.92 0.45 3.91
CA LYS A 25 -10.05 1.14 5.19
C LYS A 25 -8.96 2.18 5.47
N TYR A 26 -7.72 1.89 5.09
CA TYR A 26 -6.54 2.64 5.56
C TYR A 26 -5.79 3.37 4.45
N PHE A 27 -6.15 3.14 3.18
CA PHE A 27 -5.49 3.85 2.10
C PHE A 27 -5.85 5.34 2.13
N PRO A 28 -4.85 6.26 2.04
CA PRO A 28 -5.12 7.68 2.09
C PRO A 28 -5.91 8.12 0.86
N ARG A 29 -7.11 8.65 1.08
CA ARG A 29 -7.96 9.24 0.05
C ARG A 29 -8.12 10.73 0.33
N GLN A 30 -7.91 11.58 -0.68
CA GLN A 30 -8.31 12.98 -0.57
C GLN A 30 -9.83 13.10 -0.80
N ALA A 31 -10.47 14.00 -0.05
CA ALA A 31 -11.89 14.25 -0.18
C ALA A 31 -12.18 14.86 -1.57
N GLY A 32 -13.09 14.24 -2.32
CA GLY A 32 -13.51 14.70 -3.63
C GLY A 32 -12.93 13.92 -4.81
N ASP A 33 -11.89 13.10 -4.61
CA ASP A 33 -11.31 12.29 -5.66
C ASP A 33 -11.97 10.90 -5.74
N GLU A 34 -12.39 10.51 -6.95
CA GLU A 34 -12.76 9.13 -7.24
C GLU A 34 -11.48 8.29 -7.39
N ILE A 35 -10.95 7.78 -6.28
CA ILE A 35 -9.73 6.97 -6.27
C ILE A 35 -10.06 5.48 -6.22
N THR A 36 -9.59 4.74 -7.23
CA THR A 36 -9.59 3.28 -7.23
C THR A 36 -8.26 2.75 -6.71
N THR A 37 -8.26 1.73 -5.85
CA THR A 37 -7.04 1.09 -5.34
C THR A 37 -6.62 -0.09 -6.22
N VAL A 38 -5.37 -0.05 -6.67
CA VAL A 38 -4.71 -1.16 -7.36
C VAL A 38 -3.70 -1.79 -6.40
N ILE A 39 -3.82 -3.10 -6.18
CA ILE A 39 -2.99 -3.86 -5.25
C ILE A 39 -2.10 -4.78 -6.08
N THR A 40 -0.79 -4.66 -5.89
CA THR A 40 0.22 -5.54 -6.48
C THR A 40 0.86 -6.37 -5.37
N GLU A 41 0.87 -7.68 -5.55
CA GLU A 41 1.45 -8.61 -4.59
C GLU A 41 2.93 -8.84 -4.84
N PHE A 42 3.72 -8.87 -3.77
CA PHE A 42 5.13 -9.24 -3.73
C PHE A 42 5.37 -10.25 -2.60
N ASP A 43 6.56 -10.83 -2.54
CA ASP A 43 6.87 -11.92 -1.60
C ASP A 43 6.59 -11.54 -0.14
N THR A 44 7.00 -10.34 0.29
CA THR A 44 6.95 -9.90 1.68
C THR A 44 5.79 -8.95 1.99
N CYS A 45 5.15 -8.38 0.97
CA CYS A 45 4.19 -7.31 1.13
C CYS A 45 3.20 -7.19 -0.05
N PHE A 46 2.19 -6.35 0.11
CA PHE A 46 1.38 -5.82 -0.98
C PHE A 46 1.66 -4.34 -1.14
N VAL A 47 1.86 -3.87 -2.37
CA VAL A 47 1.92 -2.44 -2.68
C VAL A 47 0.57 -2.00 -3.19
N VAL A 48 -0.01 -1.00 -2.53
CA VAL A 48 -1.27 -0.36 -2.91
C VAL A 48 -0.96 0.97 -3.58
N SER A 49 -1.55 1.19 -4.74
CA SER A 49 -1.48 2.46 -5.48
C SER A 49 -2.89 2.98 -5.75
N GLY A 50 -3.03 4.30 -5.71
CA GLY A 50 -4.28 4.98 -6.04
C GLY A 50 -4.24 5.44 -7.48
N VAL A 51 -5.28 5.14 -8.24
CA VAL A 51 -5.47 5.68 -9.59
C VAL A 51 -6.73 6.54 -9.63
N LEU A 52 -6.68 7.62 -10.40
CA LEU A 52 -7.81 8.53 -10.56
C LEU A 52 -8.82 7.95 -11.56
N GLY A 53 -10.07 7.87 -11.13
CA GLY A 53 -11.19 7.35 -11.90
C GLY A 53 -11.29 5.81 -11.89
N PRO A 54 -12.27 5.27 -12.62
CA PRO A 54 -12.46 3.83 -12.73
C PRO A 54 -11.36 3.16 -13.56
N LEU A 55 -10.98 1.94 -13.18
CA LEU A 55 -10.15 1.08 -14.01
C LEU A 55 -10.94 0.67 -15.25
N ALA A 56 -10.36 0.84 -16.44
CA ALA A 56 -10.98 0.34 -17.69
C ALA A 56 -11.16 -1.18 -17.60
N ALA A 57 -12.38 -1.66 -17.91
CA ALA A 57 -12.79 -3.04 -17.68
C ALA A 57 -12.05 -4.09 -18.55
N ASN A 58 -11.30 -3.64 -19.55
CA ASN A 58 -10.80 -4.47 -20.65
C ASN A 58 -9.35 -4.17 -21.02
N GLY A 59 -8.61 -3.39 -20.22
CA GLY A 59 -7.17 -3.11 -20.45
C GLY A 59 -6.85 -2.31 -21.73
N GLU A 60 -7.83 -2.11 -22.61
CA GLU A 60 -7.75 -1.24 -23.78
C GLU A 60 -8.06 0.19 -23.36
N GLY A 61 -7.02 0.95 -23.03
CA GLY A 61 -7.13 2.35 -22.64
C GLY A 61 -5.82 2.94 -22.15
N VAL A 62 -5.74 4.27 -22.08
CA VAL A 62 -4.63 4.95 -21.38
C VAL A 62 -4.71 4.54 -19.90
N PRO A 63 -3.60 4.08 -19.28
CA PRO A 63 -3.62 3.73 -17.87
C PRO A 63 -4.05 4.95 -17.06
N PRO A 64 -4.95 4.79 -16.08
CA PRO A 64 -5.42 5.92 -15.31
C PRO A 64 -4.24 6.56 -14.57
N PRO A 65 -4.22 7.90 -14.47
CA PRO A 65 -3.12 8.58 -13.83
C PRO A 65 -3.08 8.21 -12.34
N LEU A 66 -1.86 8.08 -11.80
CA LEU A 66 -1.66 7.86 -10.37
C LEU A 66 -2.13 9.08 -9.58
N ALA A 67 -2.87 8.85 -8.51
CA ALA A 67 -3.16 9.88 -7.51
C ALA A 67 -1.85 10.25 -6.79
N ALA A 68 -1.51 11.54 -6.78
CA ALA A 68 -0.26 12.02 -6.20
C ALA A 68 -0.25 11.76 -4.68
N GLY A 69 0.84 11.16 -4.17
CA GLY A 69 1.00 10.89 -2.74
C GLY A 69 0.23 9.68 -2.21
N SER A 70 -0.38 8.87 -3.09
CA SER A 70 -1.23 7.74 -2.69
C SER A 70 -0.54 6.41 -2.95
N MET A 71 0.54 6.11 -2.23
CA MET A 71 1.13 4.78 -2.21
C MET A 71 1.20 4.27 -0.77
N SER A 72 0.87 3.00 -0.57
CA SER A 72 1.10 2.35 0.71
C SER A 72 1.60 0.93 0.52
N VAL A 73 2.29 0.42 1.54
CA VAL A 73 2.71 -0.98 1.61
C VAL A 73 2.01 -1.63 2.78
N ILE A 74 1.40 -2.79 2.54
CA ILE A 74 0.83 -3.68 3.55
C ILE A 74 1.81 -4.82 3.76
N ASP A 75 2.38 -4.91 4.96
CA ASP A 75 3.26 -6.00 5.31
C ASP A 75 2.49 -7.31 5.51
N LYS A 76 2.95 -8.41 4.91
CA LYS A 76 2.23 -9.69 4.98
C LYS A 76 2.29 -10.34 6.37
N GLU A 77 3.37 -10.17 7.12
CA GLU A 77 3.53 -10.85 8.41
C GLU A 77 2.85 -10.11 9.57
N THR A 78 2.81 -8.79 9.49
CA THR A 78 2.33 -7.92 10.56
C THR A 78 0.99 -7.26 10.25
N GLY A 79 0.61 -7.20 8.97
CA GLY A 79 -0.55 -6.43 8.52
C GLY A 79 -0.41 -4.92 8.70
N ALA A 80 0.77 -4.43 9.06
CA ALA A 80 1.02 -3.01 9.25
C ALA A 80 1.13 -2.27 7.91
N VAL A 81 0.70 -1.02 7.90
CA VAL A 81 0.67 -0.17 6.70
C VAL A 81 1.75 0.90 6.79
N SER A 82 2.63 1.00 5.80
CA SER A 82 3.53 2.14 5.64
C SER A 82 3.12 3.02 4.47
N LEU A 83 3.31 4.33 4.58
CA LEU A 83 2.95 5.31 3.56
C LEU A 83 4.18 5.71 2.74
N TRP A 84 4.01 5.85 1.44
CA TRP A 84 5.10 6.08 0.50
C TRP A 84 4.79 7.22 -0.46
N PRO A 85 5.81 7.98 -0.90
CA PRO A 85 5.66 8.86 -2.06
C PRO A 85 5.37 8.05 -3.34
N THR A 86 4.87 8.73 -4.37
CA THR A 86 4.60 8.10 -5.67
C THR A 86 5.91 7.67 -6.34
N TYR A 87 6.22 6.38 -6.27
CA TYR A 87 7.34 5.70 -6.93
C TYR A 87 6.86 4.43 -7.63
N PRO A 88 7.66 3.84 -8.55
CA PRO A 88 7.33 2.54 -9.15
C PRO A 88 7.12 1.46 -8.09
N VAL A 89 6.03 0.68 -8.22
CA VAL A 89 5.63 -0.33 -7.21
C VAL A 89 6.73 -1.36 -6.92
N ALA A 90 7.46 -1.79 -7.95
CA ALA A 90 8.56 -2.74 -7.79
C ALA A 90 9.73 -2.14 -7.00
N TRP A 91 10.02 -0.85 -7.19
CA TRP A 91 11.04 -0.14 -6.43
C TRP A 91 10.63 0.02 -4.97
N ILE A 92 9.36 0.39 -4.70
CA ILE A 92 8.82 0.46 -3.33
C ILE A 92 8.95 -0.90 -2.64
N ALA A 93 8.52 -1.99 -3.29
CA ALA A 93 8.60 -3.34 -2.75
C ALA A 93 10.05 -3.75 -2.42
N GLU A 94 11.00 -3.47 -3.32
CA GLU A 94 12.42 -3.76 -3.11
C GLU A 94 12.98 -2.97 -1.92
N GLN A 95 12.68 -1.67 -1.83
CA GLN A 95 13.15 -0.82 -0.73
C GLN A 95 12.52 -1.23 0.61
N TYR A 96 11.25 -1.64 0.60
CA TYR A 96 10.58 -2.17 1.78
C TYR A 96 11.21 -3.48 2.24
N ALA A 97 11.46 -4.42 1.30
CA ALA A 97 12.10 -5.69 1.61
C ALA A 97 13.51 -5.51 2.20
N LYS A 98 14.31 -4.58 1.66
CA LYS A 98 15.62 -4.21 2.22
C LYS A 98 15.50 -3.65 3.63
N ALA A 99 14.62 -2.66 3.84
CA ALA A 99 14.39 -2.09 5.16
C ALA A 99 13.96 -3.17 6.17
N ARG A 100 13.10 -4.12 5.77
CA ARG A 100 12.66 -5.20 6.65
C ARG A 100 13.79 -6.17 6.99
N ALA A 101 14.59 -6.59 6.02
CA ALA A 101 15.74 -7.46 6.24
C ALA A 101 16.80 -6.84 7.17
N GLU A 102 16.94 -5.52 7.13
CA GLU A 102 17.86 -4.74 7.97
C GLU A 102 17.27 -4.36 9.35
N GLY A 103 16.02 -4.76 9.67
CA GLY A 103 15.34 -4.35 10.90
C GLY A 103 14.96 -2.86 10.96
N GLY A 104 14.87 -2.21 9.80
CA GLY A 104 14.52 -0.80 9.62
C GLY A 104 13.03 -0.51 9.54
N VAL A 105 12.15 -1.52 9.58
CA VAL A 105 10.69 -1.34 9.68
C VAL A 105 10.29 -1.24 11.15
N VAL A 106 9.69 -0.12 11.51
CA VAL A 106 9.17 0.15 12.86
C VAL A 106 7.66 0.16 12.79
N VAL A 107 7.04 -0.80 13.46
CA VAL A 107 5.59 -0.80 13.66
C VAL A 107 5.29 0.07 14.87
N GLU A 108 4.63 1.19 14.62
CA GLU A 108 4.20 2.14 15.64
C GLU A 108 3.04 1.57 16.47
N ASP A 109 2.82 2.12 17.67
CA ASP A 109 1.70 1.70 18.53
C ASP A 109 0.35 2.22 18.04
N ALA A 110 0.35 3.35 17.32
CA ALA A 110 -0.87 4.03 16.87
C ALA A 110 -0.64 4.82 15.59
N TRP A 111 -1.75 5.11 14.90
CA TRP A 111 -1.76 6.00 13.73
C TRP A 111 -1.47 7.46 14.12
N PRO A 112 -0.84 8.23 13.23
CA PRO A 112 -0.66 9.67 13.43
C PRO A 112 -2.03 10.36 13.48
N LYS A 113 -2.14 11.38 14.34
CA LYS A 113 -3.34 12.22 14.50
C LYS A 113 -3.40 13.36 13.49
#